data_AF-A0AAV2C327-F1
#
_entry.id   AF-A0AAV2C327-F1
#
_cell.length_a   1.000
_cell.length_b   1.000
_cell.length_c   1.000
_cell.angle_alpha   90.00
_cell.angle_beta   90.00
_cell.angle_gamma   90.00
#
_symmetry.space_group_name_H-M   'P 1'
#
loop_
_entity.id
_entity.type
_entity.pdbx_description
1 polymer ?
#
loop_
_entity_poly.entity_id
_entity_poly.type
_entity_poly.pdbx_seq_one_letter_code
_entity_poly.pdbx_strand_id
1 'polypeptide(L)' 'LKTHKPEKPYICDTCGRGFKASSNLRVHLRVHTKERPYSCEICNKSFIYSSGLRSHKLRLHSDV' A
#
# COMPACT_ATOMS: atom_id res chain seq x y z
N LEU A 1 -23.36 1.64 -26.21
CA LEU A 1 -21.96 1.88 -25.79
C LEU A 1 -21.89 1.81 -24.26
N LYS A 2 -21.62 0.63 -23.68
CA LYS A 2 -21.50 0.51 -22.21
C LYS A 2 -20.11 0.99 -21.83
N THR A 3 -19.98 2.29 -21.57
CA THR A 3 -18.74 2.88 -21.10
C THR A 3 -18.39 2.22 -19.77
N HIS A 4 -17.37 1.35 -19.79
CA HIS A 4 -16.70 0.85 -18.59
C HIS A 4 -15.98 2.04 -17.93
N LYS A 5 -16.73 2.98 -17.34
CA LYS A 5 -16.17 3.82 -16.29
C LYS A 5 -16.00 2.89 -15.09
N PRO A 6 -14.78 2.60 -14.62
CA PRO A 6 -14.65 2.04 -13.30
C PRO A 6 -15.12 3.14 -12.35
N GLU A 7 -16.41 3.12 -12.00
CA GLU A 7 -16.87 3.84 -10.82
C GLU A 7 -15.95 3.36 -9.69
N LYS A 8 -15.21 4.32 -9.14
CA LYS A 8 -14.31 4.09 -8.03
C LYS A 8 -15.12 4.53 -6.81
N PRO A 9 -16.01 3.69 -6.26
CA PRO A 9 -16.94 4.12 -5.21
C PRO A 9 -16.21 4.48 -3.91
N TYR A 10 -14.96 4.05 -3.75
CA TYR A 10 -14.16 4.31 -2.57
C TYR A 10 -13.22 5.48 -2.82
N ILE A 11 -13.59 6.66 -2.33
CA ILE A 11 -12.81 7.89 -2.47
C ILE A 11 -12.03 8.15 -1.19
N CYS A 12 -10.78 8.61 -1.32
CA CYS A 12 -10.00 9.11 -0.20
C CYS A 12 -10.41 10.55 0.11
N ASP A 13 -10.95 10.80 1.29
CA ASP A 13 -11.40 12.14 1.69
C ASP A 13 -10.24 13.13 1.87
N THR A 14 -9.02 12.63 2.10
CA THR A 14 -7.83 13.49 2.28
C THR A 14 -7.28 14.02 0.95
N CYS A 15 -7.37 13.26 -0.14
CA CYS A 15 -6.74 13.65 -1.42
C CYS A 15 -7.62 13.45 -2.67
N GLY A 16 -8.88 13.05 -2.50
CA GLY A 16 -9.84 12.81 -3.58
C GLY A 16 -9.55 11.59 -4.46
N ARG A 17 -8.52 10.78 -4.14
CA ARG A 17 -8.14 9.63 -4.98
C ARG A 17 -9.18 8.52 -4.87
N GLY A 18 -9.70 8.07 -6.01
CA GLY A 18 -10.65 6.96 -6.07
C GLY A 18 -10.01 5.57 -6.26
N PHE A 19 -10.60 4.58 -5.61
CA PHE A 19 -10.22 3.16 -5.63
C PHE A 19 -11.41 2.27 -6.01
N LYS A 20 -11.10 1.12 -6.64
CA LYS A 20 -12.11 0.12 -7.04
C LYS A 20 -12.60 -0.76 -5.88
N ALA A 21 -11.86 -0.81 -4.77
CA ALA A 21 -12.15 -1.64 -3.61
C ALA A 21 -11.85 -0.91 -2.31
N SER A 22 -12.64 -1.16 -1.27
CA SER A 22 -12.46 -0.58 0.07
C SER A 22 -11.13 -0.97 0.70
N SER A 23 -10.67 -2.21 0.46
CA SER A 23 -9.35 -2.69 0.89
C SER A 23 -8.21 -1.83 0.34
N ASN A 24 -8.29 -1.43 -0.94
CA ASN A 24 -7.29 -0.58 -1.58
C ASN A 24 -7.31 0.84 -1.01
N LEU A 25 -8.50 1.40 -0.74
CA LEU A 25 -8.62 2.69 -0.06
C LEU A 25 -8.00 2.62 1.34
N ARG A 26 -8.37 1.60 2.14
CA ARG A 26 -7.84 1.42 3.49
C ARG A 26 -6.31 1.30 3.53
N VAL A 27 -5.73 0.54 2.62
CA VAL A 27 -4.26 0.45 2.53
C VAL A 27 -3.65 1.78 2.08
N HIS A 28 -4.30 2.50 1.16
CA HIS A 28 -3.86 3.83 0.75
C HIS A 28 -3.84 4.84 1.91
N LEU A 29 -4.81 4.79 2.83
CA LEU A 29 -4.84 5.70 3.99
C LEU A 29 -3.57 5.64 4.84
N ARG A 30 -2.84 4.52 4.84
CA ARG A 30 -1.54 4.38 5.50
C ARG A 30 -0.49 5.38 5.00
N VAL A 31 -0.62 5.87 3.77
CA VAL A 31 0.26 6.91 3.21
C VAL A 31 0.06 8.24 3.95
N HIS A 32 -1.18 8.53 4.37
CA HIS A 32 -1.51 9.75 5.10
C HIS A 32 -1.16 9.63 6.58
N THR A 33 -1.46 8.49 7.21
CA THR A 33 -1.14 8.25 8.62
C THR A 33 0.33 7.94 8.87
N LYS A 34 1.10 7.69 7.81
CA LYS A 34 2.50 7.21 7.85
C LYS A 34 2.64 5.84 8.55
N GLU A 35 1.55 5.11 8.74
CA GLU A 35 1.55 3.76 9.30
C GLU A 35 2.33 2.80 8.40
N ARG A 36 3.31 2.10 8.99
CA ARG A 36 4.15 1.13 8.28
C ARG A 36 4.20 -0.17 9.07
N PRO A 37 3.16 -1.02 8.95
CA PRO A 37 3.02 -2.20 9.81
C PRO A 37 4.03 -3.31 9.48
N TYR A 38 4.72 -3.25 8.33
CA TYR A 38 5.64 -4.28 7.90
C TYR A 38 7.08 -3.85 8.15
N SER A 39 7.71 -4.33 9.22
CA SER A 39 9.10 -4.03 9.56
C SER A 39 10.04 -5.17 9.15
N CYS A 40 11.23 -4.82 8.68
CA CYS A 40 12.31 -5.77 8.48
C CYS A 40 12.97 -6.09 9.82
N GLU A 41 13.03 -7.37 10.20
CA GLU A 41 13.70 -7.78 11.45
C GLU A 41 15.23 -7.62 11.41
N ILE A 42 15.83 -7.45 10.24
CA ILE A 42 17.28 -7.36 10.08
C ILE A 42 17.77 -5.92 10.26
N CYS A 43 17.12 -4.96 9.59
CA CYS A 43 17.54 -3.55 9.61
C CYS A 43 16.49 -2.58 10.21
N ASN A 44 15.40 -3.10 10.77
CA ASN A 44 14.30 -2.34 11.37
C ASN A 44 13.59 -1.35 10.41
N LYS A 45 13.82 -1.44 9.10
CA LYS A 45 13.16 -0.59 8.11
C LYS A 45 11.71 -1.02 7.91
N SER A 46 10.78 -0.07 8.00
CA SER A 46 9.34 -0.34 7.87
C SER A 46 8.76 0.04 6.50
N PHE A 47 7.70 -0.67 6.10
CA PHE A 47 7.04 -0.58 4.80
C PHE A 47 5.52 -0.55 4.97
N ILE A 48 4.83 0.10 4.02
CA ILE A 48 3.35 0.18 3.97
C ILE A 48 2.73 -1.13 3.48
N TYR A 49 3.46 -1.86 2.61
CA TYR A 49 3.01 -3.08 1.95
C TYR A 49 3.95 -4.25 2.25
N SER A 50 3.39 -5.45 2.41
CA SER A 50 4.15 -6.69 2.60
C SER A 50 5.05 -7.02 1.39
N SER A 51 4.58 -6.73 0.17
CA SER A 51 5.38 -6.89 -1.05
C SER A 51 6.60 -5.98 -1.06
N GLY A 52 6.50 -4.78 -0.49
CA GLY A 52 7.63 -3.87 -0.31
C GLY A 52 8.69 -4.44 0.63
N LEU A 53 8.27 -4.99 1.77
CA LEU A 53 9.15 -5.70 2.69
C LEU A 53 9.80 -6.91 2.04
N ARG A 54 9.03 -7.74 1.32
CA ARG A 54 9.55 -8.93 0.63
C ARG A 54 10.63 -8.57 -0.39
N SER A 55 10.34 -7.61 -1.26
CA SER A 55 11.31 -7.15 -2.27
C SER A 55 12.54 -6.53 -1.64
N HIS A 56 12.40 -5.85 -0.50
CA HIS A 56 13.51 -5.31 0.27
C HIS A 56 14.41 -6.44 0.83
N LYS A 57 13.82 -7.44 1.49
CA LYS A 57 14.57 -8.59 2.02
C LYS A 57 15.33 -9.31 0.91
N LEU A 58 14.66 -9.64 -0.20
CA LEU A 58 15.27 -10.35 -1.33
C LEU A 58 16.42 -9.58 -1.99
N ARG A 59 16.47 -8.25 -1.89
CA ARG A 59 17.48 -7.43 -2.58
C ARG A 59 18.64 -6.99 -1.69
N LEU A 60 18.39 -6.79 -0.41
CA LEU A 60 19.37 -6.22 0.52
C LEU A 60 19.78 -7.18 1.64
N HIS A 61 19.03 -8.28 1.79
CA HIS A 61 19.24 -9.30 2.81
C HIS A 61 19.08 -10.71 2.21
N SER A 62 19.44 -10.87 0.93
CA SER A 62 19.42 -12.16 0.23
C SER A 62 20.31 -13.21 0.88
N ASP A 63 21.36 -12.74 1.57
CA ASP A 63 22.44 -13.55 2.13
C ASP A 63 22.36 -13.65 3.67
N VAL A 64 21.23 -13.23 4.25
CA VAL A 64 20.90 -13.44 5.67
C VAL A 64 20.05 -14.68 5.83
#